data_AF-A0A931RSD6-F1
#
_entry.id   AF-A0A931RSD6-F1
#
_cell.length_a   1.000
_cell.length_b   1.000
_cell.length_c   1.000
_cell.angle_alpha   90.00
_cell.angle_beta   90.00
_cell.angle_gamma   90.00
#
_symmetry.space_group_name_H-M   'P 1'
#
loop_
_entity.id
_entity.type
_entity.pdbx_description
1 polymer ?
#
loop_
_entity_poly.entity_id
_entity_poly.type
_entity_poly.pdbx_seq_one_letter_code
_entity_poly.pdbx_strand_id
1 'polypeptide(L)'
;MLEELSKFWIQNGRIPVKREMYGLYKKARSFYSTWNKAVEAAGFKPNPVMFAKKYISRDGHKCDSLAEKIIDDWFYYKNISHKRSVPYPEFKKMTCDFVTNNFFIEFFGLEGQHKEYTKIVYKKRRLSKKYKIKLIEIKPSDLFPKNKLDQVLNFLT
;
A
#
# COMPACT_ATOMS: atom_id res chain seq x y z
N MET A 1 -0.34 20.95 -23.60
CA MET A 1 -0.53 20.03 -22.43
C MET A 1 -2.01 19.78 -22.21
N LEU A 2 -2.82 20.84 -22.06
CA LEU A 2 -4.28 20.74 -22.01
C LEU A 2 -4.87 20.12 -23.30
N GLU A 3 -4.36 20.53 -24.47
CA GLU A 3 -4.72 19.93 -25.77
C GLU A 3 -4.42 18.43 -25.83
N GLU A 4 -3.27 18.01 -25.32
CA GLU A 4 -2.87 16.59 -25.31
C GLU A 4 -3.76 15.76 -24.38
N LEU A 5 -4.16 16.32 -23.23
CA LEU A 5 -5.16 15.69 -22.35
C LEU A 5 -6.52 15.56 -23.05
N SER A 6 -6.94 16.58 -23.79
CA SER A 6 -8.20 16.58 -24.54
C SER A 6 -8.20 15.55 -25.66
N LYS A 7 -7.12 15.46 -26.45
CA LYS A 7 -6.94 14.43 -27.49
C LYS A 7 -7.00 13.02 -26.90
N PHE A 8 -6.30 12.79 -25.79
CA PHE A 8 -6.31 11.48 -25.12
C PHE A 8 -7.72 11.12 -24.65
N TRP A 9 -8.44 12.07 -24.03
CA TRP A 9 -9.82 11.87 -23.59
C TRP A 9 -10.75 11.51 -24.75
N ILE A 10 -10.70 12.26 -25.85
CA ILE A 10 -11.51 12.00 -27.05
C ILE A 10 -11.27 10.57 -27.59
N GLN A 11 -10.02 10.13 -27.59
CA GLN A 11 -9.65 8.81 -28.11
C GLN A 11 -9.98 7.65 -27.15
N ASN A 12 -9.91 7.85 -25.84
CA ASN A 12 -9.92 6.77 -24.85
C ASN A 12 -11.10 6.81 -23.87
N GLY A 13 -11.87 7.90 -23.84
CA GLY A 13 -12.98 8.10 -22.89
C GLY A 13 -12.56 8.18 -21.42
N ARG A 14 -11.25 8.36 -21.12
CA ARG A 14 -10.70 8.45 -19.76
C ARG A 14 -9.48 9.36 -19.70
N ILE A 15 -9.08 9.74 -18.48
CA ILE A 15 -7.83 10.49 -18.25
C ILE A 15 -6.62 9.55 -18.23
N PRO A 16 -5.50 9.95 -18.87
CA PRO A 16 -4.29 9.13 -18.88
C PRO A 16 -3.70 9.00 -17.47
N VAL A 17 -3.15 7.82 -17.17
CA VAL A 17 -2.32 7.65 -15.98
C VAL A 17 -0.93 8.26 -16.23
N LYS A 18 -0.24 8.68 -15.16
CA LYS A 18 1.06 9.38 -15.25
C LYS A 18 2.09 8.71 -16.16
N ARG A 19 2.09 7.37 -16.22
CA ARG A 19 3.04 6.59 -17.03
C ARG A 19 2.76 6.70 -18.54
N GLU A 20 1.51 6.85 -18.93
CA GLU A 20 1.10 7.02 -20.35
C GLU A 20 1.53 8.39 -20.89
N MET A 21 1.71 9.37 -20.00
CA MET A 21 2.04 10.75 -20.35
C MET A 21 3.24 11.30 -19.56
N TYR A 22 4.29 10.49 -19.40
CA TYR A 22 5.43 10.85 -18.53
C TYR A 22 6.15 12.14 -18.97
N GLY A 23 6.28 12.39 -20.28
CA GLY A 23 6.87 13.63 -20.80
C GLY A 23 6.05 14.88 -20.45
N LEU A 24 4.72 14.76 -20.49
CA LEU A 24 3.80 15.84 -20.11
C LEU A 24 3.72 16.01 -18.59
N TYR A 25 3.85 14.92 -17.82
CA TYR A 25 3.84 14.94 -16.36
C TYR A 25 4.92 15.87 -15.77
N LYS A 26 6.14 15.86 -16.33
CA LYS A 26 7.22 16.74 -15.85
C LYS A 26 6.87 18.22 -16.02
N LYS A 27 6.31 18.59 -17.19
CA LYS A 27 5.82 19.96 -17.46
C LYS A 27 4.61 20.30 -16.60
N ALA A 28 3.66 19.38 -16.42
CA ALA A 28 2.50 19.56 -15.55
C ALA A 28 2.91 19.98 -14.12
N ARG A 29 3.97 19.35 -13.60
CA ARG A 29 4.46 19.58 -12.24
C ARG A 29 5.02 20.99 -12.04
N SER A 30 5.69 21.57 -13.04
CA SER A 30 6.26 22.92 -12.92
C SER A 30 5.18 24.01 -12.91
N PHE A 31 4.07 23.80 -13.63
CA PHE A 31 3.00 24.80 -13.74
C PHE A 31 1.88 24.62 -12.72
N TYR A 32 1.51 23.38 -12.39
CA TYR A 32 0.30 23.07 -11.59
C TYR A 32 0.61 22.37 -10.27
N SER A 33 1.90 22.20 -9.91
CA SER A 33 2.39 21.42 -8.76
C SER A 33 2.14 19.91 -8.83
N THR A 34 0.93 19.46 -9.20
CA THR A 34 0.56 18.05 -9.28
C THR A 34 -0.12 17.70 -10.61
N TRP A 35 -0.05 16.43 -10.99
CA TRP A 35 -0.76 15.93 -12.18
C TRP A 35 -2.28 16.13 -12.06
N ASN A 36 -2.86 15.84 -10.89
CA ASN A 36 -4.30 15.95 -10.69
C ASN A 36 -4.76 17.41 -10.79
N LYS A 37 -3.99 18.37 -10.24
CA LYS A 37 -4.29 19.80 -10.41
C LYS A 37 -4.23 20.23 -11.87
N ALA A 38 -3.32 19.67 -12.66
CA ALA A 38 -3.25 19.97 -14.07
C ALA A 38 -4.42 19.37 -14.88
N VAL A 39 -4.91 18.19 -14.47
CA VAL A 39 -6.10 17.54 -15.03
C VAL A 39 -7.36 18.34 -14.66
N GLU A 40 -7.48 18.80 -13.42
CA GLU A 40 -8.55 19.69 -12.96
C GLU A 40 -8.55 21.01 -13.74
N ALA A 41 -7.38 21.63 -13.93
CA ALA A 41 -7.22 22.85 -14.73
C ALA A 41 -7.56 22.63 -16.22
N ALA A 42 -7.48 21.40 -16.72
CA ALA A 42 -7.92 21.02 -18.06
C ALA A 42 -9.44 20.75 -18.13
N GLY A 43 -10.18 20.92 -17.03
CA GLY A 43 -11.63 20.72 -16.98
C GLY A 43 -12.06 19.27 -16.76
N PHE A 44 -11.14 18.37 -16.38
CA PHE A 44 -11.43 16.96 -16.19
C PHE A 44 -11.40 16.53 -14.73
N LYS A 45 -12.16 15.47 -14.40
CA LYS A 45 -12.08 14.81 -13.10
C LYS A 45 -10.81 13.95 -13.03
N PRO A 46 -9.93 14.15 -12.04
CA PRO A 46 -8.69 13.38 -11.93
C PRO A 46 -8.95 11.91 -11.59
N ASN A 47 -8.01 11.06 -11.99
CA ASN A 47 -7.99 9.67 -11.58
C ASN A 47 -7.92 9.57 -10.05
N PRO A 48 -8.69 8.66 -9.42
CA PRO A 48 -8.67 8.50 -7.97
C PRO A 48 -7.26 8.19 -7.49
N VAL A 49 -6.84 8.87 -6.42
CA VAL A 49 -5.55 8.60 -5.80
C VAL A 49 -5.69 7.33 -4.98
N MET A 50 -5.09 6.24 -5.47
CA MET A 50 -5.05 5.00 -4.70
C MET A 50 -4.34 5.23 -3.37
N PHE A 51 -4.91 4.71 -2.28
CA PHE A 51 -4.38 4.82 -0.90
C PHE A 51 -4.29 6.26 -0.36
N ALA A 52 -5.14 7.18 -0.86
CA ALA A 52 -5.19 8.56 -0.37
C ALA A 52 -5.66 8.66 1.08
N LYS A 53 -6.57 7.76 1.49
CA LYS A 53 -7.10 7.75 2.84
C LYS A 53 -6.08 7.15 3.79
N LYS A 54 -5.61 7.97 4.72
CA LYS A 54 -4.79 7.53 5.85
C LYS A 54 -5.68 7.26 7.06
N TYR A 55 -5.25 6.28 7.85
CA TYR A 55 -5.92 5.85 9.06
C TYR A 55 -4.96 6.08 10.24
N ILE A 56 -5.50 6.37 11.43
CA ILE A 56 -4.71 6.47 12.66
C ILE A 56 -5.18 5.35 13.58
N SER A 57 -4.26 4.51 14.04
CA SER A 57 -4.52 3.44 15.01
C SER A 57 -4.66 3.99 16.43
N ARG A 58 -5.06 3.11 17.36
CA ARG A 58 -5.26 3.40 18.79
C ARG A 58 -4.00 3.91 19.49
N ASP A 59 -2.82 3.41 19.10
CA ASP A 59 -1.53 3.83 19.65
C ASP A 59 -0.88 5.00 18.86
N GLY A 60 -1.60 5.53 17.85
CA GLY A 60 -1.22 6.73 17.10
C GLY A 60 -0.42 6.46 15.83
N HIS A 61 -0.20 5.21 15.43
CA HIS A 61 0.46 4.92 14.16
C HIS A 61 -0.38 5.32 12.93
N LYS A 62 0.30 5.78 11.87
CA LYS A 62 -0.33 6.14 10.58
C LYS A 62 -0.41 4.94 9.65
N CYS A 63 -1.61 4.44 9.37
CA CYS A 63 -1.85 3.28 8.51
C CYS A 63 -2.29 3.69 7.09
N ASP A 64 -1.80 2.98 6.08
CA ASP A 64 -2.08 3.21 4.67
C ASP A 64 -3.35 2.49 4.19
N SER A 65 -3.89 1.59 5.02
CA SER A 65 -5.14 0.89 4.78
C SER A 65 -5.94 0.68 6.06
N LEU A 66 -7.24 0.40 5.90
CA LEU A 66 -8.10 0.00 7.03
C LEU A 66 -7.64 -1.33 7.64
N ALA A 67 -7.17 -2.26 6.81
CA ALA A 67 -6.66 -3.56 7.25
C ALA A 67 -5.44 -3.39 8.17
N GLU A 68 -4.48 -2.54 7.79
CA GLU A 68 -3.35 -2.21 8.65
C GLU A 68 -3.81 -1.62 9.99
N LYS A 69 -4.78 -0.68 9.98
CA LYS A 69 -5.34 -0.14 11.24
C LYS A 69 -5.96 -1.23 12.11
N ILE A 70 -6.69 -2.17 11.53
CA ILE A 70 -7.33 -3.26 12.28
C ILE A 70 -6.28 -4.17 12.93
N ILE A 71 -5.20 -4.50 12.20
CA ILE A 71 -4.11 -5.33 12.72
C ILE A 71 -3.33 -4.58 13.81
N ASP A 72 -3.04 -3.30 13.60
CA ASP A 72 -2.36 -2.42 14.55
C ASP A 72 -3.15 -2.29 15.86
N ASP A 73 -4.44 -1.98 15.77
CA ASP A 73 -5.34 -1.91 16.91
C ASP A 73 -5.41 -3.26 17.66
N TRP A 74 -5.32 -4.39 16.95
CA TRP A 74 -5.30 -5.71 17.60
C TRP A 74 -4.06 -5.87 18.47
N PHE A 75 -2.87 -5.46 18.00
CA PHE A 75 -1.67 -5.47 18.85
C PHE A 75 -1.84 -4.58 20.08
N TYR A 76 -2.43 -3.38 19.91
CA TYR A 76 -2.73 -2.48 21.01
C TYR A 76 -3.63 -3.13 22.07
N TYR A 77 -4.75 -3.74 21.69
CA TYR A 77 -5.65 -4.38 22.64
C TYR A 77 -5.05 -5.61 23.34
N LYS A 78 -4.09 -6.29 22.69
CA LYS A 78 -3.36 -7.42 23.28
C LYS A 78 -2.14 -6.99 24.09
N ASN A 79 -1.87 -5.68 24.21
CA ASN A 79 -0.64 -5.13 24.82
C ASN A 79 0.64 -5.70 24.20
N ILE A 80 0.64 -5.97 22.90
CA ILE A 80 1.80 -6.47 22.15
C ILE A 80 2.56 -5.28 21.56
N SER A 81 3.78 -5.06 22.05
CA SER A 81 4.69 -4.08 21.45
C SER A 81 5.05 -4.51 20.03
N HIS A 82 4.94 -3.57 19.08
CA HIS A 82 5.25 -3.82 17.68
C HIS A 82 5.94 -2.61 17.04
N LYS A 83 6.68 -2.85 15.96
CA LYS A 83 7.33 -1.80 15.14
C LYS A 83 6.76 -1.84 13.74
N ARG A 84 6.69 -0.68 13.09
CA ARG A 84 6.21 -0.55 11.71
C ARG A 84 7.31 -0.15 10.75
N SER A 85 7.07 -0.46 9.47
CA SER A 85 7.94 -0.06 8.36
C SER A 85 9.39 -0.53 8.54
N VAL A 86 9.59 -1.73 9.10
CA VAL A 86 10.93 -2.29 9.34
C VAL A 86 11.50 -2.81 8.02
N PRO A 87 12.70 -2.39 7.59
CA PRO A 87 13.26 -2.80 6.30
C PRO A 87 13.60 -4.30 6.26
N TYR A 88 13.35 -4.93 5.12
CA TYR A 88 13.90 -6.26 4.82
C TYR A 88 15.42 -6.19 4.63
N PRO A 89 16.15 -7.29 4.91
CA PRO A 89 17.57 -7.42 4.56
C PRO A 89 17.81 -7.15 3.06
N GLU A 90 18.98 -6.59 2.73
CA GLU A 90 19.42 -6.17 1.38
C GLU A 90 18.63 -5.00 0.75
N PHE A 91 17.36 -4.80 1.09
CA PHE A 91 16.48 -3.84 0.41
C PHE A 91 15.82 -2.88 1.41
N LYS A 92 16.55 -1.83 1.82
CA LYS A 92 16.05 -0.82 2.78
C LYS A 92 14.73 -0.14 2.36
N LYS A 93 14.45 -0.06 1.06
CA LYS A 93 13.20 0.52 0.53
C LYS A 93 11.99 -0.42 0.60
N MET A 94 12.21 -1.70 0.86
CA MET A 94 11.14 -2.69 1.00
C MET A 94 10.98 -3.00 2.47
N THR A 95 9.87 -2.54 3.04
CA THR A 95 9.61 -2.66 4.47
C THR A 95 8.55 -3.71 4.75
N CYS A 96 8.60 -4.23 5.96
CA CYS A 96 7.57 -5.03 6.58
C CYS A 96 6.52 -4.15 7.25
N ASP A 97 5.27 -4.58 7.21
CA ASP A 97 4.15 -3.82 7.75
C ASP A 97 4.26 -3.73 9.28
N PHE A 98 4.49 -4.88 9.93
CA PHE A 98 4.66 -4.98 11.37
C PHE A 98 5.76 -5.98 11.77
N VAL A 99 6.49 -5.68 12.83
CA VAL A 99 7.45 -6.61 13.46
C VAL A 99 7.22 -6.64 14.96
N THR A 100 7.01 -7.84 15.50
CA THR A 100 6.88 -8.10 16.95
C THR A 100 7.46 -9.46 17.30
N ASN A 101 8.10 -9.59 18.45
CA ASN A 101 8.67 -10.87 18.95
C ASN A 101 9.49 -11.66 17.90
N ASN A 102 10.28 -10.96 17.06
CA ASN A 102 11.05 -11.51 15.93
C ASN A 102 10.22 -12.12 14.78
N PHE A 103 8.91 -11.91 14.76
CA PHE A 103 8.03 -12.21 13.65
C PHE A 103 7.83 -11.00 12.75
N PHE A 104 7.89 -11.23 11.45
CA PHE A 104 7.52 -10.25 10.43
C PHE A 104 6.07 -10.55 10.05
N ILE A 105 5.18 -9.57 10.14
CA ILE A 105 3.76 -9.75 9.88
C ILE A 105 3.40 -8.83 8.71
N GLU A 106 2.91 -9.45 7.64
CA GLU A 106 2.57 -8.79 6.37
C GLU A 106 1.09 -8.93 6.08
N PHE A 107 0.45 -7.86 5.60
CA PHE A 107 -0.90 -7.94 5.04
C PHE A 107 -0.87 -7.96 3.51
N PHE A 108 -1.09 -9.13 2.92
CA PHE A 108 -1.07 -9.32 1.46
C PHE A 108 -2.45 -9.12 0.81
N GLY A 109 -3.01 -7.92 0.97
CA GLY A 109 -4.37 -7.59 0.54
C GLY A 109 -4.64 -7.60 -0.97
N LEU A 110 -3.61 -7.50 -1.81
CA LEU A 110 -3.73 -7.42 -3.28
C LEU A 110 -3.03 -8.59 -4.00
N GLU A 111 -2.65 -9.63 -3.26
CA GLU A 111 -1.99 -10.79 -3.85
C GLU A 111 -2.89 -11.43 -4.92
N GLY A 112 -2.32 -11.72 -6.09
CA GLY A 112 -3.03 -12.34 -7.21
C GLY A 112 -3.89 -11.37 -8.03
N GLN A 113 -4.19 -10.18 -7.53
CA GLN A 113 -4.98 -9.17 -8.25
C GLN A 113 -4.13 -8.22 -9.08
N HIS A 114 -2.86 -8.02 -8.71
CA HIS A 114 -1.97 -7.09 -9.39
C HIS A 114 -0.56 -7.67 -9.60
N LYS A 115 -0.17 -7.91 -10.86
CA LYS A 115 1.06 -8.62 -11.25
C LYS A 115 2.33 -8.09 -10.58
N GLU A 116 2.51 -6.77 -10.54
CA GLU A 116 3.70 -6.17 -9.91
C GLU A 116 3.67 -6.27 -8.38
N TYR A 117 2.48 -6.24 -7.78
CA TYR A 117 2.33 -6.44 -6.34
C TYR A 117 2.68 -7.88 -5.96
N THR A 118 2.16 -8.85 -6.72
CA THR A 118 2.49 -10.27 -6.55
C THR A 118 4.00 -10.53 -6.65
N LYS A 119 4.72 -9.85 -7.55
CA LYS A 119 6.20 -9.94 -7.63
C LYS A 119 6.88 -9.45 -6.34
N ILE A 120 6.38 -8.38 -5.73
CA ILE A 120 6.90 -7.86 -4.46
C ILE A 120 6.67 -8.88 -3.33
N VAL A 121 5.48 -9.48 -3.25
CA VAL A 121 5.14 -10.53 -2.28
C VAL A 121 6.10 -11.72 -2.42
N TYR A 122 6.32 -12.23 -3.63
CA TYR A 122 7.29 -13.31 -3.87
C TYR A 122 8.71 -12.93 -3.45
N LYS A 123 9.13 -11.69 -3.69
CA LYS A 123 10.44 -11.20 -3.25
C LYS A 123 10.55 -11.19 -1.72
N LYS A 124 9.53 -10.71 -1.00
CA LYS A 124 9.47 -10.73 0.47
C LYS A 124 9.55 -12.16 1.02
N ARG A 125 8.79 -13.10 0.45
CA ARG A 125 8.88 -14.54 0.79
C ARG A 125 10.29 -15.11 0.56
N ARG A 126 10.90 -14.81 -0.58
CA ARG A 126 12.27 -15.27 -0.92
C ARG A 126 13.30 -14.76 0.08
N LEU A 127 13.26 -13.47 0.42
CA LEU A 127 14.15 -12.91 1.44
C LEU A 127 13.89 -13.53 2.81
N SER A 128 12.61 -13.77 3.15
CA SER A 128 12.26 -14.39 4.43
C SER A 128 12.86 -15.78 4.56
N LYS A 129 12.80 -16.60 3.49
CA LYS A 129 13.46 -17.90 3.43
C LYS A 129 14.99 -17.78 3.52
N LYS A 130 15.59 -16.90 2.72
CA LYS A 130 17.06 -16.70 2.68
C LYS A 130 17.63 -16.31 4.04
N TYR A 131 16.93 -15.42 4.76
CA TYR A 131 17.36 -14.85 6.03
C TYR A 131 16.73 -15.51 7.26
N LYS A 132 16.00 -16.62 7.08
CA LYS A 132 15.30 -17.34 8.16
C LYS A 132 14.37 -16.43 8.99
N ILE A 133 13.74 -15.46 8.33
CA ILE A 133 12.75 -14.57 8.95
C ILE A 133 11.47 -15.36 9.18
N LYS A 134 10.92 -15.28 10.40
CA LYS A 134 9.61 -15.85 10.74
C LYS A 134 8.51 -14.96 10.17
N LEU A 135 8.21 -15.15 8.89
CA LEU A 135 7.17 -14.41 8.17
C LEU A 135 5.78 -15.01 8.45
N ILE A 136 4.86 -14.17 8.90
CA ILE A 136 3.43 -14.44 9.04
C ILE A 136 2.70 -13.62 7.98
N GLU A 137 1.85 -14.27 7.20
CA GLU A 137 1.11 -13.65 6.12
C GLU A 137 -0.37 -13.58 6.49
N ILE A 138 -0.91 -12.37 6.58
CA ILE A 138 -2.32 -12.10 6.82
C ILE A 138 -2.97 -11.80 5.47
N LYS A 139 -4.10 -12.45 5.20
CA LYS A 139 -4.89 -12.28 3.98
C LYS A 139 -6.21 -11.58 4.29
N PRO A 140 -6.91 -11.02 3.27
CA PRO A 140 -8.24 -10.44 3.47
C PRO A 140 -9.23 -11.38 4.17
N SER A 141 -9.14 -12.69 3.91
CA SER A 141 -9.99 -13.73 4.53
C SER A 141 -9.81 -13.92 6.04
N ASP A 142 -8.71 -13.40 6.58
CA ASP A 142 -8.38 -13.45 8.01
C ASP A 142 -8.96 -12.23 8.75
N LEU A 143 -9.31 -11.17 8.01
CA LEU A 143 -9.92 -9.95 8.55
C LEU A 143 -11.42 -9.86 8.27
N PHE A 144 -11.86 -10.33 7.11
CA PHE A 144 -13.21 -10.11 6.57
C PHE A 144 -13.87 -11.41 6.09
N PRO A 145 -15.21 -11.52 6.16
CA PRO A 145 -16.13 -10.56 6.78
C PRO A 145 -16.07 -10.55 8.31
N LYS A 146 -15.57 -11.63 8.90
CA LYS A 146 -15.34 -11.77 10.34
C LYS A 146 -13.85 -11.72 10.62
N ASN A 147 -13.45 -10.92 11.60
CA ASN A 147 -12.08 -10.84 12.07
C ASN A 147 -11.67 -12.14 12.78
N LYS A 148 -10.56 -12.75 12.34
CA LYS A 148 -9.98 -14.00 12.86
C LYS A 148 -8.55 -13.80 13.36
N LEU A 149 -8.12 -12.56 13.62
CA LEU A 149 -6.75 -12.28 14.08
C LEU A 149 -6.39 -13.04 15.35
N ASP A 150 -7.33 -13.22 16.28
CA ASP A 150 -7.09 -14.08 17.44
C ASP A 150 -6.70 -15.51 17.00
N GLN A 151 -7.39 -16.11 16.04
CA GLN A 151 -7.05 -17.47 15.59
C GLN A 151 -5.66 -17.54 14.92
N VAL A 152 -5.30 -16.50 14.17
CA VAL A 152 -4.06 -16.46 13.39
C VAL A 152 -2.86 -16.04 14.23
N LEU A 153 -3.04 -15.19 15.24
CA LEU A 153 -1.98 -14.52 15.97
C LEU A 153 -1.96 -14.81 17.48
N ASN A 154 -2.84 -15.66 18.02
CA ASN A 154 -2.89 -15.95 19.47
C ASN A 154 -1.57 -16.52 20.03
N PHE A 155 -0.69 -17.09 19.22
CA PHE A 155 0.62 -17.54 19.71
C PHE A 155 1.59 -16.40 20.05
N LEU A 156 1.23 -15.14 19.75
CA LEU A 156 2.01 -13.95 20.11
C LEU A 156 1.68 -13.40 21.51
N THR A 157 0.58 -13.85 22.12
CA THR A 157 0.17 -13.52 23.50
C THR A 157 0.64 -14.59 24.46
#